data_AF-A0A550HU43-F1
#
_entry.id   AF-A0A550HU43-F1
#
_cell.length_a   1.000
_cell.length_b   1.000
_cell.length_c   1.000
_cell.angle_alpha   90.00
_cell.angle_beta   90.00
_cell.angle_gamma   90.00
#
_symmetry.space_group_name_H-M   'P 1'
#
loop_
_entity.id
_entity.type
_entity.pdbx_description
1 polymer ?
#
loop_
_entity_poly.entity_id
_entity_poly.type
_entity_poly.pdbx_seq_one_letter_code
_entity_poly.pdbx_strand_id
1 'polypeptide(L)'
;MKFGIISEGPADRLIKRAKKLNPKASIVVVDETTYKDDIFAVFVFKPFRDRADYFNGLREKAKVQPFTIVDVPLSGMARQVRSSVRSRIVEILREGSAYGYEIFKKYKARYGDISIRLVYYHLSKGEKDGLFEVKDIKNTKGNFSWGASTKRKYYKLKFPV
;
A
#
# COMPACT_ATOMS: atom_id res chain seq x y z
N MET A 1 15.42 -25.05 -0.93
CA MET A 1 15.61 -23.61 -0.64
C MET A 1 14.26 -23.00 -0.30
N LYS A 2 14.07 -22.55 0.94
CA LYS A 2 12.85 -21.85 1.38
C LYS A 2 13.10 -20.33 1.38
N PHE A 3 12.11 -19.57 0.95
CA PHE A 3 12.07 -18.12 1.09
C PHE A 3 10.97 -17.71 2.06
N GLY A 4 11.28 -16.74 2.91
CA GLY A 4 10.33 -16.14 3.82
C GLY A 4 9.66 -14.91 3.21
N ILE A 5 8.42 -14.64 3.62
CA ILE A 5 7.75 -13.35 3.41
C ILE A 5 7.22 -12.82 4.74
N ILE A 6 7.17 -11.51 4.90
CA ILE A 6 6.43 -10.87 5.99
C ILE A 6 5.00 -10.65 5.50
N SER A 7 3.98 -11.12 6.23
CA SER A 7 2.57 -11.09 5.81
C SER A 7 1.95 -9.69 5.79
N GLU A 8 2.68 -8.68 6.28
CA GLU A 8 2.26 -7.29 6.26
C GLU A 8 2.30 -6.72 4.84
N GLY A 9 1.11 -6.44 4.31
CA GLY A 9 0.94 -5.88 2.97
C GLY A 9 0.62 -6.93 1.89
N PRO A 10 0.79 -6.60 0.59
CA PRO A 10 0.40 -7.48 -0.50
C PRO A 10 1.35 -8.68 -0.66
N ALA A 11 1.08 -9.74 0.09
CA ALA A 11 1.84 -11.00 0.10
C ALA A 11 2.08 -11.56 -1.30
N ASP A 12 1.08 -11.50 -2.19
CA ASP A 12 1.18 -11.95 -3.60
C ASP A 12 2.39 -11.36 -4.33
N ARG A 13 2.73 -10.11 -4.01
CA ARG A 13 3.86 -9.44 -4.65
C ARG A 13 5.19 -9.90 -4.10
N LEU A 14 5.28 -10.14 -2.79
CA LEU A 14 6.46 -10.72 -2.16
C LEU A 14 6.68 -12.14 -2.71
N ILE A 15 5.61 -12.93 -2.78
CA ILE A 15 5.60 -14.28 -3.39
C ILE A 15 6.07 -14.21 -4.84
N LYS A 16 5.49 -13.32 -5.66
CA LYS A 16 5.87 -13.16 -7.07
C LYS A 16 7.34 -12.75 -7.22
N ARG A 17 7.85 -11.90 -6.33
CA ARG A 17 9.26 -11.47 -6.34
C ARG A 17 10.19 -12.62 -5.96
N ALA A 18 9.84 -13.37 -4.92
CA ALA A 18 10.56 -14.56 -4.47
C ALA A 18 10.60 -15.65 -5.56
N LYS A 19 9.45 -15.95 -6.17
CA LYS A 19 9.33 -16.91 -7.29
C LYS A 19 10.04 -16.46 -8.55
N LYS A 20 10.15 -15.16 -8.81
CA LYS A 20 10.97 -14.63 -9.92
C LYS A 20 12.47 -14.91 -9.70
N LEU A 21 12.92 -14.95 -8.45
CA LEU A 21 14.32 -15.25 -8.12
C LEU A 21 14.58 -16.76 -8.15
N ASN A 22 13.64 -17.57 -7.65
CA ASN A 22 13.67 -19.02 -7.80
C ASN A 22 12.24 -19.61 -7.90
N PRO A 23 11.81 -20.06 -9.09
CA PRO A 23 10.46 -20.60 -9.29
C PRO A 23 10.15 -21.83 -8.42
N LYS A 24 11.17 -22.65 -8.11
CA LYS A 24 11.05 -23.89 -7.34
C LYS A 24 11.16 -23.67 -5.82
N ALA A 25 11.46 -22.46 -5.35
CA ALA A 25 11.56 -22.18 -3.92
C ALA A 25 10.19 -22.33 -3.23
N SER A 26 10.18 -22.96 -2.05
CA SER A 26 9.02 -22.97 -1.17
C SER A 26 8.91 -21.63 -0.46
N ILE A 27 7.69 -21.13 -0.28
CA ILE A 27 7.43 -19.85 0.40
C ILE A 27 6.84 -20.15 1.78
N VAL A 28 7.39 -19.50 2.80
CA VAL A 28 6.93 -19.57 4.19
C VAL A 28 6.62 -18.15 4.66
N VAL A 29 5.52 -17.97 5.39
CA VAL A 29 5.25 -16.71 6.09
C VAL A 29 6.09 -16.70 7.36
N VAL A 30 6.86 -15.64 7.58
CA VAL A 30 7.73 -15.53 8.76
C VAL A 30 6.98 -14.83 9.89
N ASP A 31 6.92 -15.53 11.00
CA ASP A 31 6.33 -15.10 12.26
C ASP A 31 7.14 -15.66 13.45
N GLU A 32 6.61 -15.48 14.68
CA GLU A 32 7.26 -15.93 15.91
C GLU A 32 7.39 -17.45 16.03
N THR A 33 6.68 -18.22 15.21
CA THR A 33 6.73 -19.70 15.24
C THR A 33 7.66 -20.24 14.16
N THR A 34 7.77 -19.54 13.03
CA THR A 34 8.48 -19.97 11.82
C THR A 34 9.82 -19.28 11.62
N TYR A 35 10.18 -18.28 12.44
CA TYR A 35 11.44 -17.56 12.29
C TYR A 35 12.70 -18.43 12.43
N LYS A 36 12.60 -19.66 12.97
CA LYS A 36 13.73 -20.61 13.09
C LYS A 36 13.85 -21.57 11.91
N ASP A 37 12.90 -21.55 10.97
CA ASP A 37 12.96 -22.42 9.79
C ASP A 37 14.24 -22.18 8.98
N ASP A 38 14.59 -23.17 8.16
CA ASP A 38 15.67 -23.10 7.16
C ASP A 38 15.30 -22.14 6.01
N ILE A 39 15.18 -20.86 6.35
CA ILE A 39 14.84 -19.75 5.47
C ILE A 39 16.13 -19.08 5.03
N PHE A 40 16.35 -19.07 3.72
CA PHE A 40 17.54 -18.45 3.14
C PHE A 40 17.45 -16.93 3.08
N ALA A 41 16.31 -16.42 2.62
CA ALA A 41 16.08 -14.99 2.44
C ALA A 41 14.63 -14.65 2.76
N VAL A 42 14.42 -13.46 3.30
CA VAL A 42 13.10 -12.91 3.59
C VAL A 42 12.84 -11.72 2.67
N PHE A 43 11.71 -11.77 1.96
CA PHE A 43 11.22 -10.70 1.13
C PHE A 43 10.26 -9.85 1.96
N VAL A 44 10.57 -8.56 2.11
CA VAL A 44 9.80 -7.63 2.94
C VAL A 44 9.64 -6.31 2.21
N PHE A 45 8.54 -5.59 2.46
CA PHE A 45 8.45 -4.23 1.97
C PHE A 45 9.26 -3.27 2.83
N LYS A 46 9.86 -2.25 2.21
CA LYS A 46 10.70 -1.26 2.91
C LYS A 46 10.09 -0.70 4.21
N PRO A 47 8.79 -0.34 4.29
CA PRO A 47 8.18 0.13 5.54
C PRO A 47 8.05 -0.93 6.65
N PHE A 48 8.14 -2.21 6.31
CA PHE A 48 8.04 -3.34 7.25
C PHE A 48 9.41 -3.97 7.52
N ARG A 49 10.50 -3.30 7.10
CA ARG A 49 11.86 -3.81 7.27
C ARG A 49 12.21 -4.06 8.74
N ASP A 50 11.76 -3.19 9.64
CA ASP A 50 11.95 -3.32 11.09
C ASP A 50 11.46 -4.66 11.63
N ARG A 51 10.42 -5.25 11.03
CA ARG A 51 9.91 -6.56 11.42
C ARG A 51 10.82 -7.70 10.97
N ALA A 52 11.43 -7.58 9.80
CA ALA A 52 12.46 -8.52 9.35
C ALA A 52 13.72 -8.43 10.22
N ASP A 53 14.13 -7.21 10.59
CA ASP A 53 15.24 -7.00 11.52
C ASP A 53 14.95 -7.57 12.92
N TYR A 54 13.72 -7.40 13.43
CA TYR A 54 13.27 -8.03 14.67
C TYR A 54 13.44 -9.56 14.66
N PHE A 55 12.99 -10.23 13.58
CA PHE A 55 13.14 -11.68 13.46
C PHE A 55 14.60 -12.12 13.34
N ASN A 56 15.45 -11.35 12.66
CA ASN A 56 16.89 -11.62 12.67
C ASN A 56 17.48 -11.53 14.09
N GLY A 57 17.07 -10.53 14.87
CA GLY A 57 17.46 -10.44 16.29
C GLY A 57 16.99 -11.64 17.13
N LEU A 58 15.82 -12.20 16.85
CA LEU A 58 15.37 -13.46 17.48
C LEU A 58 16.20 -14.66 17.02
N ARG A 59 16.59 -14.74 15.74
CA ARG A 59 17.44 -15.80 15.21
C ARG A 59 18.82 -15.78 15.86
N GLU A 60 19.43 -14.60 15.99
CA GLU A 60 20.72 -14.42 16.67
C GLU A 60 20.68 -14.90 18.12
N LYS A 61 19.65 -14.51 18.88
CA LYS A 61 19.43 -15.00 20.26
C LYS A 61 19.26 -16.52 20.32
N ALA A 62 18.63 -17.10 19.31
CA ALA A 62 18.44 -18.54 19.17
C ALA A 62 19.67 -19.27 18.59
N LYS A 63 20.78 -18.58 18.33
CA LYS A 63 22.00 -19.10 17.67
C LYS A 63 21.72 -19.70 16.27
N VAL A 64 20.75 -19.14 15.56
CA VAL A 64 20.40 -19.48 14.19
C VAL A 64 20.94 -18.40 13.26
N GLN A 65 21.48 -18.78 12.10
CA GLN A 65 22.00 -17.83 11.11
C GLN A 65 20.91 -16.83 10.69
N PRO A 66 21.16 -15.50 10.67
CA PRO A 66 20.21 -14.52 10.17
C PRO A 66 19.91 -14.75 8.69
N PHE A 67 18.69 -14.47 8.27
CA PHE A 67 18.32 -14.53 6.85
C PHE A 67 18.80 -13.27 6.12
N THR A 68 18.98 -13.41 4.80
CA THR A 68 19.21 -12.24 3.94
C THR A 68 17.90 -11.46 3.75
N ILE A 69 17.89 -10.19 4.11
CA ILE A 69 16.73 -9.31 3.91
C ILE A 69 16.74 -8.78 2.48
N VAL A 70 15.68 -9.07 1.74
CA VAL A 70 15.47 -8.56 0.38
C VAL A 70 14.36 -7.52 0.43
N ASP A 71 14.77 -6.26 0.35
CA ASP A 71 13.84 -5.14 0.23
C ASP A 71 13.09 -5.24 -1.11
N VAL A 72 11.82 -5.57 -1.01
CA VAL A 72 10.89 -5.43 -2.11
C VAL A 72 10.39 -3.99 -2.05
N PRO A 73 10.63 -3.17 -3.07
CA PRO A 73 9.98 -1.89 -3.09
C PRO A 73 8.48 -2.16 -3.19
N LEU A 74 7.66 -1.41 -2.43
CA LEU A 74 6.21 -1.28 -2.64
C LEU A 74 5.89 -0.65 -4.01
N SER A 75 6.74 -0.82 -5.03
CA SER A 75 6.80 -0.16 -6.33
C SER A 75 5.63 -0.51 -7.25
N GLY A 76 4.42 -0.29 -6.76
CA GLY A 76 3.46 0.58 -7.42
C GLY A 76 3.69 2.02 -6.96
N MET A 77 3.85 2.27 -5.66
CA MET A 77 3.84 3.60 -5.03
C MET A 77 4.88 4.60 -5.58
N ALA A 78 6.16 4.28 -5.57
CA ALA A 78 7.20 5.19 -6.08
C ALA A 78 7.17 5.41 -7.62
N ARG A 79 6.64 4.45 -8.39
CA ARG A 79 6.50 4.56 -9.86
C ARG A 79 5.15 5.20 -10.25
N GLN A 80 4.10 5.03 -9.45
CA GLN A 80 2.75 5.53 -9.68
C GLN A 80 2.56 6.95 -9.13
N VAL A 81 3.32 7.39 -8.12
CA VAL A 81 3.29 8.77 -7.59
C VAL A 81 4.24 9.70 -8.38
N ARG A 82 4.50 9.41 -9.66
CA ARG A 82 5.26 10.32 -10.55
C ARG A 82 4.48 11.60 -10.89
N SER A 83 3.17 11.55 -10.81
CA SER A 83 2.34 12.73 -11.03
C SER A 83 2.30 13.56 -9.76
N SER A 84 2.73 14.81 -9.85
CA SER A 84 2.61 15.82 -8.79
C SER A 84 1.18 15.90 -8.24
N VAL A 85 0.18 15.75 -9.10
CA VAL A 85 -1.24 15.69 -8.71
C VAL A 85 -1.52 14.50 -7.81
N ARG A 86 -1.04 13.30 -8.16
CA ARG A 86 -1.27 12.10 -7.36
C ARG A 86 -0.55 12.17 -6.01
N SER A 87 0.67 12.72 -5.96
CA SER A 87 1.40 12.95 -4.71
C SER A 87 0.63 13.88 -3.78
N ARG A 88 0.11 14.99 -4.32
CA ARG A 88 -0.71 15.95 -3.57
C ARG A 88 -2.02 15.35 -3.07
N ILE A 89 -2.66 14.48 -3.85
CA ILE A 89 -3.84 13.72 -3.40
C ILE A 89 -3.48 12.75 -2.27
N VAL A 90 -2.30 12.11 -2.31
CA VAL A 90 -1.80 11.29 -1.21
C VAL A 90 -1.66 12.13 0.07
N GLU A 91 -1.06 13.32 0.00
CA GLU A 91 -0.96 14.22 1.15
C GLU A 91 -2.32 14.61 1.74
N ILE A 92 -3.32 14.89 0.88
CA ILE A 92 -4.69 15.17 1.34
C ILE A 92 -5.30 13.96 2.06
N LEU A 93 -5.06 12.75 1.57
CA LEU A 93 -5.60 11.51 2.13
C LEU A 93 -4.83 10.99 3.34
N ARG A 94 -3.64 11.53 3.64
CA ARG A 94 -2.93 11.28 4.91
C ARG A 94 -3.69 11.82 6.12
N GLU A 95 -4.45 12.89 5.93
CA GLU A 95 -5.27 13.50 6.99
C GLU A 95 -6.54 12.72 7.31
N GLY A 96 -6.87 11.72 6.50
CA GLY A 96 -8.04 10.88 6.68
C GLY A 96 -8.79 10.62 5.38
N SER A 97 -9.92 9.92 5.51
CA SER A 97 -10.75 9.57 4.36
C SER A 97 -11.56 10.76 3.86
N ALA A 98 -11.62 10.95 2.54
CA ALA A 98 -12.37 12.03 1.91
C ALA A 98 -13.05 11.53 0.62
N TYR A 99 -14.16 12.17 0.22
CA TYR A 99 -14.82 11.87 -1.06
C TYR A 99 -14.28 12.75 -2.19
N GLY A 100 -14.44 12.32 -3.45
CA GLY A 100 -13.75 12.95 -4.60
C GLY A 100 -13.89 14.48 -4.71
N TYR A 101 -15.08 15.02 -4.41
CA TYR A 101 -15.30 16.47 -4.44
C TYR A 101 -14.66 17.20 -3.24
N GLU A 102 -14.59 16.57 -2.06
CA GLU A 102 -13.85 17.11 -0.92
C GLU A 102 -12.35 17.15 -1.19
N ILE A 103 -11.80 16.08 -1.79
CA ILE A 103 -10.41 16.02 -2.23
C ILE A 103 -10.12 17.14 -3.22
N PHE A 104 -11.01 17.37 -4.19
CA PHE A 104 -10.89 18.48 -5.14
C PHE A 104 -10.87 19.85 -4.44
N LYS A 105 -11.75 20.09 -3.46
CA LYS A 105 -11.77 21.34 -2.68
C LYS A 105 -10.48 21.54 -1.89
N LYS A 106 -10.03 20.52 -1.16
CA LYS A 106 -8.78 20.54 -0.40
C LYS A 106 -7.57 20.77 -1.31
N TYR A 107 -7.58 20.14 -2.49
CA TYR A 107 -6.53 20.33 -3.49
C TYR A 107 -6.46 21.77 -3.97
N LYS A 108 -7.59 22.34 -4.40
CA LYS A 108 -7.67 23.73 -4.86
C LYS A 108 -7.16 24.71 -3.80
N ALA A 109 -7.58 24.52 -2.55
CA ALA A 109 -7.18 25.38 -1.45
C ALA A 109 -5.67 25.37 -1.15
N ARG A 110 -4.98 24.24 -1.40
CA ARG A 110 -3.56 24.07 -1.01
C ARG A 110 -2.57 24.18 -2.16
N TYR A 111 -2.96 23.77 -3.35
CA TYR A 111 -2.05 23.54 -4.46
C TYR A 111 -2.45 24.28 -5.74
N GLY A 112 -3.48 25.13 -5.66
CA GLY A 112 -4.00 25.90 -6.79
C GLY A 112 -4.96 25.11 -7.68
N ASP A 113 -5.31 25.73 -8.80
CA ASP A 113 -6.36 25.22 -9.67
C ASP A 113 -6.05 23.87 -10.33
N ILE A 114 -7.08 23.05 -10.41
CA ILE A 114 -7.08 21.75 -11.10
C ILE A 114 -8.48 21.49 -11.65
N SER A 115 -8.61 20.62 -12.65
CA SER A 115 -9.92 20.14 -13.07
C SER A 115 -10.40 19.02 -12.14
N ILE A 116 -11.69 19.04 -11.79
CA ILE A 116 -12.31 17.98 -10.99
C ILE A 116 -12.17 16.61 -11.68
N ARG A 117 -12.23 16.57 -13.02
CA ARG A 117 -12.03 15.36 -13.82
C ARG A 117 -10.64 14.76 -13.62
N LEU A 118 -9.60 15.59 -13.55
CA LEU A 118 -8.24 15.13 -13.32
C LEU A 118 -8.09 14.52 -11.92
N VAL A 119 -8.73 15.10 -10.90
CA VAL A 119 -8.80 14.51 -9.56
C VAL A 119 -9.44 13.11 -9.61
N TYR A 120 -10.60 12.96 -10.25
CA TYR A 120 -11.24 11.65 -10.39
C TYR A 120 -10.42 10.64 -11.20
N TYR A 121 -9.73 11.09 -12.25
CA TYR A 121 -8.78 10.25 -13.00
C TYR A 121 -7.68 9.72 -12.08
N HIS A 122 -7.07 10.58 -11.26
CA HIS A 122 -6.01 10.17 -10.34
C HIS A 122 -6.52 9.27 -9.21
N LEU A 123 -7.75 9.48 -8.73
CA LEU A 123 -8.39 8.59 -7.75
C LEU A 123 -8.66 7.21 -8.34
N SER A 124 -9.28 7.13 -9.52
CA SER A 124 -9.54 5.85 -10.20
C SER A 124 -8.24 5.11 -10.53
N LYS A 125 -7.24 5.83 -11.04
CA LYS A 125 -5.94 5.24 -11.33
C LYS A 125 -5.24 4.79 -10.06
N GLY A 126 -5.23 5.61 -9.01
CA GLY A 126 -4.67 5.28 -7.71
C GLY A 126 -5.35 4.10 -7.03
N GLU A 127 -6.66 3.93 -7.20
CA GLU A 127 -7.41 2.76 -6.73
C GLU A 127 -6.97 1.48 -7.46
N LYS A 128 -6.94 1.48 -8.80
CA LYS A 128 -6.43 0.36 -9.62
C LYS A 128 -4.98 0.01 -9.28
N ASP A 129 -4.21 1.04 -9.00
CA ASP A 129 -2.80 0.98 -8.65
C ASP A 129 -2.55 0.47 -7.21
N GLY A 130 -3.60 0.36 -6.39
CA GLY A 130 -3.53 -0.08 -5.00
C GLY A 130 -3.00 0.99 -4.04
N LEU A 131 -2.97 2.25 -4.44
CA LEU A 131 -2.59 3.40 -3.61
C LEU A 131 -3.73 3.85 -2.72
N PHE A 132 -4.93 3.86 -3.30
CA PHE A 132 -6.15 4.25 -2.62
C PHE A 132 -7.05 3.04 -2.48
N GLU A 133 -7.85 3.02 -1.43
CA GLU A 133 -8.95 2.08 -1.31
C GLU A 133 -10.23 2.81 -0.94
N VAL A 134 -11.34 2.15 -1.24
CA VAL A 134 -12.68 2.67 -0.99
C VAL A 134 -13.04 2.33 0.44
N LYS A 135 -13.12 3.34 1.30
CA LYS A 135 -13.53 3.14 2.69
C LYS A 135 -15.03 2.87 2.79
N ASP A 136 -15.83 3.64 2.04
CA ASP A 136 -17.28 3.61 2.14
C ASP A 136 -17.93 4.24 0.89
N ILE A 137 -19.19 3.87 0.64
CA ILE A 137 -20.04 4.49 -0.37
C ILE A 137 -21.34 4.92 0.32
N LYS A 138 -21.46 6.21 0.60
CA LYS A 138 -22.67 6.76 1.25
C LYS A 138 -23.61 7.37 0.23
N ASN A 139 -24.87 6.94 0.26
CA ASN A 139 -25.96 7.63 -0.41
C ASN A 139 -26.35 8.85 0.43
N THR A 140 -26.05 10.05 -0.06
CA THR A 140 -26.47 11.29 0.59
C THR A 140 -27.73 11.77 -0.10
N LYS A 141 -28.86 11.80 0.61
CA LYS A 141 -30.09 12.45 0.14
C LYS A 141 -29.89 13.98 0.15
N GLY A 142 -30.39 14.67 -0.86
CA GLY A 142 -30.31 16.13 -0.96
C GLY A 142 -30.86 16.65 -2.28
N ASN A 143 -31.18 17.94 -2.33
CA ASN A 143 -31.58 18.64 -3.56
C ASN A 143 -30.32 19.02 -4.35
N PHE A 144 -29.82 18.09 -5.16
CA PHE A 144 -28.79 18.39 -6.16
C PHE A 144 -29.47 18.71 -7.49
N SER A 145 -28.83 19.51 -8.33
CA SER A 145 -29.37 19.93 -9.64
C SER A 145 -29.59 18.78 -10.65
N TRP A 146 -29.29 17.53 -10.25
CA TRP A 146 -29.44 16.31 -11.06
C TRP A 146 -30.11 15.16 -10.29
N GLY A 147 -30.76 15.42 -9.15
CA GLY A 147 -31.60 14.41 -8.47
C GLY A 147 -31.58 14.47 -6.94
N ALA A 148 -32.46 13.65 -6.34
CA ALA A 148 -32.74 13.63 -4.90
C ALA A 148 -31.66 12.95 -4.03
N SER A 149 -30.65 12.33 -4.65
CA SER A 149 -29.56 11.70 -3.93
C SER A 149 -28.26 11.68 -4.74
N THR A 150 -27.12 11.64 -4.04
CA THR A 150 -25.80 11.48 -4.63
C THR A 150 -25.03 10.36 -3.93
N LYS A 151 -24.30 9.56 -4.71
CA LYS A 151 -23.38 8.53 -4.20
C LYS A 151 -22.02 9.17 -3.94
N ARG A 152 -21.62 9.26 -2.67
CA ARG A 152 -20.27 9.69 -2.28
C ARG A 152 -19.40 8.48 -2.03
N LYS A 153 -18.41 8.30 -2.90
CA LYS A 153 -17.34 7.30 -2.74
C LYS A 153 -16.21 7.93 -1.91
N TYR A 154 -15.98 7.41 -0.71
CA TYR A 154 -14.93 7.86 0.20
C TYR A 154 -13.66 7.05 -0.03
N TYR A 155 -12.55 7.76 -0.24
CA TYR A 155 -11.23 7.19 -0.47
C TYR A 155 -10.36 7.36 0.76
N LYS A 156 -9.46 6.41 1.01
CA LYS A 156 -8.37 6.52 1.98
C LYS A 156 -7.09 5.92 1.39
N LEU A 157 -5.95 6.19 2.02
CA LEU A 157 -4.71 5.48 1.69
C LEU A 157 -4.86 4.01 2.07
N LYS A 158 -4.45 3.12 1.15
CA LYS A 158 -4.48 1.68 1.39
C LYS A 158 -3.41 1.25 2.40
N PHE A 159 -2.29 1.94 2.40
CA PHE A 159 -1.20 1.73 3.35
C PHE A 159 -0.90 3.06 4.03
N PRO A 160 -0.82 3.11 5.38
CA PRO A 160 -0.26 4.27 6.06
C PRO A 160 1.20 4.44 5.59
N VAL A 161 1.54 5.67 5.19
CA VAL A 161 2.90 6.06 4.78
C VAL A 161 3.50 6.90 5.86
#